data_AF-A0AAN7QQ72-F1
#
_entry.id   AF-A0AAN7QQ72-F1
#
_cell.length_a   1.000
_cell.length_b   1.000
_cell.length_c   1.000
_cell.angle_alpha   90.00
_cell.angle_beta   90.00
_cell.angle_gamma   90.00
#
_symmetry.space_group_name_H-M   'P 1'
#
loop_
_entity.id
_entity.type
_entity.pdbx_description
1 polymer ?
#
loop_
_entity_poly.entity_id
_entity_poly.type
_entity_poly.pdbx_seq_one_letter_code
_entity_poly.pdbx_strand_id
1 'polypeptide(L)'
;MLYHIINQLRSAKCLYLPPHTIFAPAAAVHHIVWPSDLLLQSCSIWIHARPKSGGPGRPKKKIYHRVHELDRVMDLRKKPTLILQLKSIIQSQRNQSLLLRDLEKQVGFVQKWNFMAILEKYPSIFRVSGGVDGSPPSISLTQKAEKVAGEEAQAREAMESIVVKNLRKLLMLSVDCRIPLVKIELIESQLALPRDFKNMLIPKYPEFFSVKNINGVDCLQLEHWDSGLAITSREEWLSREGVLMQKSGSKKVRISNDGNYLGPFAFRMKYPAGFRPNVSFLKEVERWQKMDFPSPYCNARRVETSDTKARKRVVGVLHELLSLAIEKRLTCAQMDAFGKELFLPSRLVLCLIKYQGIFYITNKGERGSVFLKEAYDESSNLVDKCPLLVFNDKFVELCGRTNTSLCSQAAYPRSPSRS
;
A
#
# COMPACT_ATOMS: atom_id res chain seq x y z
N MET A 1 -14.21 31.87 18.35
CA MET A 1 -14.43 30.85 19.40
C MET A 1 -13.30 29.81 19.44
N LEU A 2 -13.07 29.04 18.37
CA LEU A 2 -11.99 28.05 18.29
C LEU A 2 -10.58 28.67 18.51
N TYR A 3 -10.32 29.81 17.88
CA TYR A 3 -9.10 30.61 18.07
C TYR A 3 -8.88 31.05 19.52
N HIS A 4 -9.95 31.36 20.26
CA HIS A 4 -9.87 31.87 21.63
C HIS A 4 -9.61 30.74 22.64
N ILE A 5 -10.26 29.58 22.45
CA ILE A 5 -10.02 28.37 23.26
C ILE A 5 -8.59 27.84 23.05
N ILE A 6 -8.07 27.93 21.82
CA ILE A 6 -6.73 27.46 21.48
C ILE A 6 -5.65 28.41 22.01
N ASN A 7 -5.90 29.72 22.01
CA ASN A 7 -5.00 30.68 22.64
C ASN A 7 -5.00 30.59 24.17
N GLN A 8 -6.15 30.31 24.78
CA GLN A 8 -6.23 30.02 26.23
C GLN A 8 -5.41 28.77 26.61
N LEU A 9 -5.47 27.70 25.80
CA LEU A 9 -4.69 26.47 26.01
C LEU A 9 -3.19 26.63 25.69
N ARG A 10 -2.81 27.53 24.78
CA ARG A 10 -1.40 27.88 24.50
C ARG A 10 -0.80 28.77 25.58
N SER A 11 -1.56 29.72 26.10
CA SER A 11 -1.10 30.65 27.14
C SER A 11 -0.81 29.96 28.48
N ALA A 12 -1.51 28.86 28.80
CA ALA A 12 -1.29 28.12 30.04
C ALA A 12 -0.02 27.22 30.04
N LYS A 13 0.71 27.12 28.91
CA LYS A 13 1.87 26.21 28.78
C LYS A 13 3.16 26.88 28.27
N CYS A 14 3.18 28.21 28.13
CA CYS A 14 4.39 28.95 27.75
C CYS A 14 5.34 29.15 28.95
N LEU A 15 5.97 28.08 29.40
CA LEU A 15 7.33 28.14 29.93
C LEU A 15 8.08 26.92 29.36
N TYR A 16 9.04 27.24 28.47
CA TYR A 16 10.05 26.38 27.83
C TYR A 16 9.63 25.48 26.66
N LEU A 17 10.00 25.89 25.43
CA LEU A 17 11.08 25.27 24.61
C LEU A 17 11.17 25.92 23.20
N PRO A 18 12.39 26.10 22.62
CA PRO A 18 12.59 26.60 21.26
C PRO A 18 12.49 25.48 20.20
N PRO A 19 12.32 25.82 18.91
CA PRO A 19 12.07 24.84 17.85
C PRO A 19 13.38 24.25 17.33
N HIS A 20 13.43 22.93 17.14
CA HIS A 20 13.98 22.22 15.97
C HIS A 20 14.30 20.76 16.32
N THR A 21 13.86 19.87 15.42
CA THR A 21 14.25 18.46 15.31
C THR A 21 13.65 17.50 16.36
N ILE A 22 12.91 16.50 15.90
CA ILE A 22 12.98 15.06 16.25
C ILE A 22 11.70 14.38 15.73
N PHE A 23 11.86 13.57 14.68
CA PHE A 23 10.92 12.51 14.32
C PHE A 23 11.47 11.21 14.91
N ALA A 24 10.77 10.66 15.90
CA ALA A 24 10.86 9.27 16.32
C ALA A 24 9.49 8.87 16.88
N PRO A 25 8.84 7.78 16.43
CA PRO A 25 7.61 7.31 17.04
C PRO A 25 7.95 6.44 18.25
N ALA A 26 7.40 6.81 19.41
CA ALA A 26 7.34 5.97 20.60
C ALA A 26 6.23 4.92 20.43
N ALA A 27 6.58 3.66 20.59
CA ALA A 27 5.67 2.54 20.73
C ALA A 27 5.90 1.90 22.11
N ALA A 28 4.84 1.82 22.92
CA ALA A 28 4.59 0.84 23.99
C ALA A 28 3.16 1.15 24.51
N VAL A 29 2.29 0.22 24.91
CA VAL A 29 2.49 -1.05 25.62
C VAL A 29 1.30 -1.98 25.31
N HIS A 30 1.57 -3.21 24.87
CA HIS A 30 1.07 -4.44 25.52
C HIS A 30 2.11 -5.52 25.26
N HIS A 31 2.65 -6.08 26.35
CA HIS A 31 3.78 -6.98 26.38
C HIS A 31 3.49 -8.31 25.68
N ILE A 32 4.22 -8.59 24.60
CA ILE A 32 4.62 -9.95 24.23
C ILE A 32 6.13 -9.88 23.98
N VAL A 33 6.90 -10.49 24.87
CA VAL A 33 8.36 -10.53 24.83
C VAL A 33 8.77 -11.46 23.68
N TRP A 34 9.30 -10.90 22.59
CA TRP A 34 10.04 -11.65 21.58
C TRP A 34 11.53 -11.33 21.71
N PRO A 35 12.43 -12.34 21.68
CA PRO A 35 13.86 -12.11 21.80
C PRO A 35 14.33 -11.29 20.59
N SER A 36 14.59 -10.01 20.83
CA SER A 36 15.00 -9.01 19.82
C SER A 36 16.48 -8.66 19.93
N ASP A 37 17.30 -9.59 20.41
CA ASP A 37 18.74 -9.44 20.49
C ASP A 37 19.39 -10.41 19.53
N LEU A 38 19.58 -9.95 18.28
CA LEU A 38 20.73 -10.18 17.40
C LEU A 38 20.35 -9.75 15.98
N LEU A 39 21.13 -8.82 15.44
CA LEU A 39 21.11 -8.28 14.06
C LEU A 39 20.31 -6.99 13.82
N LEU A 40 20.60 -5.98 14.62
CA LEU A 40 20.63 -4.58 14.17
C LEU A 40 22.01 -4.00 14.41
N GLN A 41 22.98 -4.34 13.55
CA GLN A 41 24.19 -3.58 13.38
C GLN A 41 24.65 -3.62 11.91
N SER A 42 24.73 -2.42 11.33
CA SER A 42 25.43 -1.99 10.11
C SER A 42 24.47 -1.33 9.11
N CYS A 43 24.29 -0.01 9.20
CA CYS A 43 25.12 1.03 8.57
C CYS A 43 25.18 0.87 7.05
N SER A 44 24.70 1.90 6.34
CA SER A 44 25.00 2.23 4.92
C SER A 44 24.99 1.05 3.95
N ILE A 45 24.09 1.02 2.96
CA ILE A 45 24.06 -0.09 1.98
C ILE A 45 25.38 -0.14 1.18
N TRP A 46 26.33 -0.96 1.65
CA TRP A 46 27.59 -1.26 1.00
C TRP A 46 27.39 -2.42 0.03
N ILE A 47 27.36 -2.12 -1.26
CA ILE A 47 27.21 -3.11 -2.32
C ILE A 47 28.57 -3.77 -2.57
N HIS A 48 28.83 -4.93 -1.95
CA HIS A 48 29.96 -5.79 -2.33
C HIS A 48 29.51 -6.73 -3.47
N ALA A 49 29.86 -6.38 -4.71
CA ALA A 49 29.83 -7.31 -5.83
C ALA A 49 31.21 -7.95 -5.95
N ARG A 50 31.31 -9.30 -5.94
CA ARG A 50 32.57 -10.01 -6.22
C ARG A 50 33.09 -9.58 -7.61
N PRO A 51 34.36 -9.18 -7.75
CA PRO A 51 34.94 -8.97 -9.07
C PRO A 51 35.04 -10.32 -9.78
N LYS A 52 34.52 -10.42 -11.00
CA LYS A 52 35.12 -11.33 -11.98
C LYS A 52 36.51 -10.77 -12.27
N SER A 53 37.51 -11.64 -12.19
CA SER A 53 38.93 -11.39 -12.45
C SER A 53 39.15 -10.36 -13.58
N GLY A 54 39.68 -9.18 -13.22
CA GLY A 54 40.02 -8.12 -14.16
C GLY A 54 40.10 -6.72 -13.53
N GLY A 55 41.26 -6.39 -12.93
CA GLY A 55 41.70 -5.03 -12.60
C GLY A 55 41.11 -4.36 -11.32
N PRO A 56 41.89 -3.50 -10.62
CA PRO A 56 41.43 -2.80 -9.42
C PRO A 56 40.60 -1.55 -9.81
N GLY A 57 39.41 -1.77 -10.36
CA GLY A 57 38.43 -0.70 -10.59
C GLY A 57 37.56 -0.50 -9.35
N ARG A 58 37.48 0.73 -8.81
CA ARG A 58 36.48 1.08 -7.78
C ARG A 58 35.09 0.61 -8.24
N PRO A 59 34.29 -0.08 -7.40
CA PRO A 59 32.96 -0.53 -7.77
C PRO A 59 32.12 0.68 -8.19
N LYS A 60 31.59 0.65 -9.43
CA LYS A 60 30.75 1.73 -9.96
C LYS A 60 29.54 1.91 -9.04
N LYS A 61 29.38 3.09 -8.46
CA LYS A 61 28.20 3.44 -7.62
C LYS A 61 26.94 3.20 -8.44
N LYS A 62 26.09 2.24 -8.03
CA LYS A 62 24.76 2.08 -8.64
C LYS A 62 23.90 3.25 -8.16
N ILE A 63 23.52 4.12 -9.09
CA ILE A 63 22.65 5.26 -8.81
C ILE A 63 21.21 4.74 -8.75
N TYR A 64 20.56 4.96 -7.62
CA TYR A 64 19.13 4.71 -7.47
C TYR A 64 18.36 6.00 -7.82
N HIS A 65 17.54 5.97 -8.86
CA HIS A 65 16.83 7.14 -9.33
C HIS A 65 15.53 7.34 -8.54
N ARG A 66 15.33 8.54 -7.98
CA ARG A 66 14.10 8.90 -7.29
C ARG A 66 12.94 9.06 -8.27
N VAL A 67 11.74 8.74 -7.80
CA VAL A 67 10.47 8.91 -8.52
C VAL A 67 9.65 9.90 -7.72
N HIS A 68 9.67 11.17 -8.13
CA HIS A 68 9.11 12.28 -7.35
C HIS A 68 7.60 12.21 -7.20
N GLU A 69 6.92 11.62 -8.18
CA GLU A 69 5.48 11.37 -8.21
C GLU A 69 5.11 10.42 -7.07
N LEU A 70 5.83 9.30 -6.91
CA LEU A 70 5.58 8.34 -5.83
C LEU A 70 6.00 8.87 -4.46
N ASP A 71 7.05 9.69 -4.38
CA ASP A 71 7.36 10.45 -3.17
C ASP A 71 6.24 11.45 -2.82
N ARG A 72 5.54 12.01 -3.81
CA ARG A 72 4.42 12.93 -3.59
C ARG A 72 3.20 12.20 -3.03
N VAL A 73 2.93 10.96 -3.44
CA VAL A 73 1.85 10.11 -2.86
C VAL A 73 1.96 10.07 -1.33
N MET A 74 3.18 9.91 -0.81
CA MET A 74 3.43 9.83 0.64
C MET A 74 3.14 11.14 1.39
N ASP A 75 3.21 12.28 0.71
CA ASP A 75 2.80 13.56 1.31
C ASP A 75 1.30 13.79 1.18
N LEU A 76 0.73 13.52 0.00
CA LEU A 76 -0.69 13.73 -0.29
C LEU A 76 -1.60 12.94 0.63
N ARG A 77 -1.17 11.77 1.11
CA ARG A 77 -1.94 10.92 2.03
C ARG A 77 -1.98 11.39 3.48
N LYS A 78 -1.05 12.23 3.93
CA LYS A 78 -0.92 12.63 5.35
C LYS A 78 -2.21 13.26 5.89
N LYS A 79 -2.75 14.22 5.13
CA LYS A 79 -3.99 14.92 5.47
C LYS A 79 -5.22 13.98 5.43
N PRO A 80 -5.51 13.27 4.31
CA PRO A 80 -6.60 12.30 4.25
C PRO A 80 -6.60 11.29 5.40
N THR A 81 -5.42 10.74 5.74
CA THR A 81 -5.27 9.74 6.82
C THR A 81 -5.78 10.30 8.15
N LEU A 82 -5.39 11.52 8.52
CA LEU A 82 -5.83 12.12 9.77
C LEU A 82 -7.34 12.46 9.76
N ILE A 83 -7.89 12.93 8.64
CA ILE A 83 -9.33 13.22 8.52
C ILE A 83 -10.14 11.93 8.70
N LEU A 84 -9.77 10.87 8.00
CA LEU A 84 -10.45 9.58 8.05
C LEU A 84 -10.30 8.93 9.44
N GLN A 85 -9.14 9.08 10.08
CA GLN A 85 -8.91 8.61 11.44
C GLN A 85 -9.81 9.35 12.44
N LEU A 86 -9.90 10.68 12.37
CA LEU A 86 -10.77 11.46 13.25
C LEU A 86 -12.24 11.08 13.06
N LYS A 87 -12.68 10.94 11.81
CA LYS A 87 -14.02 10.44 11.47
C LYS A 87 -14.28 9.09 12.15
N SER A 88 -13.36 8.12 12.01
CA SER A 88 -13.49 6.79 12.61
C SER A 88 -13.56 6.84 14.15
N ILE A 89 -12.78 7.71 14.80
CA ILE A 89 -12.82 7.90 16.27
C ILE A 89 -14.16 8.48 16.71
N ILE A 90 -14.71 9.45 15.98
CA ILE A 90 -16.01 10.05 16.30
C ILE A 90 -17.14 9.03 16.13
N GLN A 91 -17.13 8.27 15.03
CA GLN A 91 -18.15 7.26 14.74
C GLN A 91 -18.12 6.07 15.71
N SER A 92 -16.97 5.77 16.34
CA SER A 92 -16.90 4.71 17.35
C SER A 92 -17.50 5.11 18.69
N GLN A 93 -17.81 6.40 18.91
CA GLN A 93 -18.48 6.86 20.13
C GLN A 93 -19.98 6.60 20.06
N ARG A 94 -20.60 6.22 21.19
CA ARG A 94 -22.06 5.94 21.26
C ARG A 94 -22.92 7.10 20.77
N ASN A 95 -22.52 8.33 21.08
CA ASN A 95 -23.27 9.55 20.72
C ASN A 95 -22.73 10.21 19.44
N GLN A 96 -21.93 9.51 18.64
CA GLN A 96 -21.25 10.04 17.45
C GLN A 96 -20.56 11.40 17.68
N SER A 97 -20.06 11.58 18.90
CA SER A 97 -19.42 12.80 19.38
C SER A 97 -18.34 12.46 20.40
N LEU A 98 -17.23 13.21 20.36
CA LEU A 98 -16.06 13.01 21.21
C LEU A 98 -15.82 14.26 22.03
N LEU A 99 -15.73 14.15 23.36
CA LEU A 99 -15.31 15.30 24.18
C LEU A 99 -13.88 15.70 23.84
N LEU A 100 -13.64 17.00 23.69
CA LEU A 100 -12.34 17.54 23.28
C LEU A 100 -11.22 17.14 24.25
N ARG A 101 -11.55 17.01 25.55
CA ARG A 101 -10.62 16.55 26.60
C ARG A 101 -10.15 15.10 26.41
N ASP A 102 -10.99 14.25 25.79
CA ASP A 102 -10.71 12.83 25.62
C ASP A 102 -9.98 12.53 24.30
N LEU A 103 -9.83 13.52 23.41
CA LEU A 103 -9.05 13.39 22.18
C LEU A 103 -7.61 12.91 22.47
N GLU A 104 -6.97 13.46 23.50
CA GLU A 104 -5.63 13.05 23.90
C GLU A 104 -5.53 11.56 24.26
N LYS A 105 -6.57 11.02 24.90
CA LYS A 105 -6.63 9.60 25.26
C LYS A 105 -6.77 8.70 24.03
N GLN A 106 -7.42 9.21 22.98
CA GLN A 106 -7.65 8.46 21.74
C GLN A 106 -6.44 8.45 20.80
N VAL A 107 -5.70 9.55 20.73
CA VAL A 107 -4.62 9.71 19.71
C VAL A 107 -3.23 9.90 20.30
N GLY A 108 -3.12 10.13 21.60
CA GLY A 108 -1.87 10.47 22.28
C GLY A 108 -1.53 11.97 22.22
N PHE A 109 -0.64 12.39 23.12
CA PHE A 109 -0.30 13.80 23.33
C PHE A 109 0.20 14.52 22.07
N VAL A 110 1.13 13.91 21.33
CA VAL A 110 1.74 14.54 20.15
C VAL A 110 0.72 14.69 19.01
N GLN A 111 -0.03 13.62 18.72
CA GLN A 111 -0.97 13.63 17.60
C GLN A 111 -2.18 14.52 17.87
N LYS A 112 -2.58 14.71 19.14
CA LYS A 112 -3.67 15.61 19.53
C LYS A 112 -3.59 16.96 18.81
N TRP A 113 -2.41 17.55 18.73
CA TRP A 113 -2.21 18.86 18.08
C TRP A 113 -2.44 18.83 16.56
N ASN A 114 -2.10 17.72 15.89
CA ASN A 114 -2.42 17.54 14.46
C ASN A 114 -3.93 17.48 14.24
N PHE A 115 -4.66 16.80 15.13
CA PHE A 115 -6.12 16.74 15.09
C PHE A 115 -6.75 18.10 15.42
N MET A 116 -6.23 18.84 16.39
CA MET A 116 -6.68 20.22 16.68
C MET A 116 -6.56 21.12 15.45
N ALA A 117 -5.42 21.06 14.75
CA ALA A 117 -5.23 21.81 13.51
C ALA A 117 -6.22 21.41 12.40
N ILE A 118 -6.63 20.13 12.33
CA ILE A 118 -7.64 19.65 11.38
C ILE A 118 -9.03 20.16 11.73
N LEU A 119 -9.38 20.19 13.01
CA LEU A 119 -10.64 20.75 13.48
C LEU A 119 -10.77 22.23 13.11
N GLU A 120 -9.68 22.99 13.26
CA GLU A 120 -9.61 24.39 12.82
C GLU A 120 -9.71 24.54 11.31
N LYS A 121 -9.01 23.69 10.56
CA LYS A 121 -8.83 23.86 9.12
C LYS A 121 -10.01 23.33 8.29
N TYR A 122 -10.81 22.41 8.83
CA TYR A 122 -11.90 21.75 8.09
C TYR A 122 -13.25 21.83 8.81
N PRO A 123 -13.79 23.06 9.04
CA PRO A 123 -15.09 23.26 9.66
C PRO A 123 -16.26 22.75 8.79
N SER A 124 -16.01 22.46 7.52
CA SER A 124 -16.97 21.82 6.62
C SER A 124 -17.21 20.34 6.95
N ILE A 125 -16.23 19.68 7.59
CA ILE A 125 -16.31 18.27 7.99
C ILE A 125 -16.58 18.12 9.48
N PHE A 126 -15.87 18.90 10.31
CA PHE A 126 -15.93 18.76 11.76
C PHE A 126 -16.55 20.00 12.40
N ARG A 127 -17.41 19.77 13.40
CA ARG A 127 -18.02 20.82 14.22
C ARG A 127 -17.58 20.64 15.66
N VAL A 128 -17.24 21.74 16.32
CA VAL A 128 -17.07 21.78 17.78
C VAL A 128 -18.32 22.43 18.37
N SER A 129 -18.99 21.74 19.28
CA SER A 129 -20.19 22.19 20.00
C SER A 129 -19.94 22.21 21.51
N GLY A 130 -20.75 22.98 22.25
CA GLY A 130 -20.58 23.17 23.69
C GLY A 130 -19.56 24.25 24.06
N GLY A 131 -19.44 24.52 25.36
CA GLY A 131 -18.52 25.51 25.93
C GLY A 131 -19.12 26.91 26.15
N VAL A 132 -20.25 27.24 25.51
CA VAL A 132 -20.96 28.52 25.71
C VAL A 132 -21.98 28.42 26.85
N ASP A 133 -22.67 27.28 26.96
CA ASP A 133 -23.77 27.06 27.91
C ASP A 133 -23.32 26.26 29.15
N GLY A 134 -22.02 26.24 29.45
CA GLY A 134 -21.43 25.42 30.52
C GLY A 134 -21.27 23.91 30.18
N SER A 135 -21.79 23.46 29.04
CA SER A 135 -21.56 22.11 28.53
C SER A 135 -20.11 21.91 28.07
N PRO A 136 -19.51 20.72 28.26
CA PRO A 136 -18.12 20.49 27.85
C PRO A 136 -17.99 20.51 26.31
N PRO A 137 -16.89 21.08 25.77
CA PRO A 137 -16.69 21.14 24.33
C PRO A 137 -16.55 19.73 23.74
N SER A 138 -17.33 19.45 22.70
CA SER A 138 -17.37 18.16 22.01
C SER A 138 -17.18 18.34 20.51
N ILE A 139 -16.60 17.33 19.87
CA ILE A 139 -16.33 17.25 18.45
C ILE A 139 -17.36 16.30 17.84
N SER A 140 -17.98 16.72 16.75
CA SER A 140 -18.90 15.91 15.95
C SER A 140 -18.66 16.15 14.46
N LEU A 141 -19.25 15.31 13.61
CA LEU A 141 -19.28 15.55 12.17
C LEU A 141 -20.36 16.60 11.85
N THR A 142 -20.19 17.32 10.74
CA THR A 142 -21.29 18.14 10.20
C THR A 142 -22.36 17.23 9.59
N GLN A 143 -23.61 17.69 9.51
CA GLN A 143 -24.70 16.92 8.88
C GLN A 143 -24.37 16.45 7.45
N LYS A 144 -23.63 17.28 6.68
CA LYS A 144 -23.15 16.90 5.35
C LYS A 144 -22.12 15.76 5.42
N ALA A 145 -21.18 15.83 6.36
CA ALA A 145 -20.19 14.79 6.57
C ALA A 145 -20.79 13.50 7.13
N GLU A 146 -21.76 13.58 8.04
CA GLU A 146 -22.51 12.42 8.55
C GLU A 146 -23.23 11.68 7.43
N LYS A 147 -23.92 12.41 6.54
CA LYS A 147 -24.60 11.80 5.39
C LYS A 147 -23.64 10.99 4.53
N VAL A 148 -22.48 11.56 4.20
CA VAL A 148 -21.47 10.82 3.42
C VAL A 148 -20.88 9.68 4.25
N ALA A 149 -20.59 9.88 5.53
CA ALA A 149 -20.03 8.85 6.41
C ALA A 149 -20.96 7.63 6.56
N GLY A 150 -22.28 7.81 6.46
CA GLY A 150 -23.27 6.72 6.45
C GLY A 150 -23.15 5.78 5.25
N GLU A 151 -22.49 6.19 4.16
CA GLU A 151 -22.26 5.35 2.99
C GLU A 151 -21.09 4.35 3.18
N GLU A 152 -20.30 4.46 4.26
CA GLU A 152 -19.13 3.59 4.48
C GLU A 152 -19.51 2.10 4.54
N ALA A 153 -20.66 1.78 5.14
CA ALA A 153 -21.12 0.40 5.26
C ALA A 153 -21.32 -0.25 3.89
N GLN A 154 -21.92 0.47 2.94
CA GLN A 154 -22.12 0.01 1.56
C GLN A 154 -20.77 -0.17 0.85
N ALA A 155 -19.83 0.76 1.06
CA ALA A 155 -18.49 0.62 0.51
C ALA A 155 -17.76 -0.61 1.07
N ARG A 156 -17.95 -0.95 2.36
CA ARG A 156 -17.37 -2.15 2.98
C ARG A 156 -18.04 -3.44 2.53
N GLU A 157 -19.36 -3.45 2.36
CA GLU A 157 -20.09 -4.58 1.80
C GLU A 157 -19.62 -4.90 0.38
N ALA A 158 -19.48 -3.87 -0.47
CA ALA A 158 -18.91 -4.02 -1.81
C ALA A 158 -17.45 -4.52 -1.82
N MET A 159 -16.71 -4.29 -0.73
CA MET A 159 -15.34 -4.79 -0.58
C MET A 159 -15.28 -6.26 -0.14
N GLU A 160 -16.31 -6.83 0.48
CA GLU A 160 -16.22 -8.15 1.13
C GLU A 160 -15.75 -9.23 0.14
N SER A 161 -16.35 -9.29 -1.06
CA SER A 161 -15.95 -10.22 -2.12
C SER A 161 -14.50 -10.02 -2.61
N ILE A 162 -14.04 -8.77 -2.69
CA ILE A 162 -12.68 -8.40 -3.11
C ILE A 162 -11.68 -8.84 -2.04
N VAL A 163 -11.99 -8.58 -0.76
CA VAL A 163 -11.15 -8.95 0.38
C VAL A 163 -11.03 -10.47 0.48
N VAL A 164 -12.13 -11.20 0.33
CA VAL A 164 -12.14 -12.67 0.33
C VAL A 164 -11.32 -13.22 -0.83
N LYS A 165 -11.51 -12.69 -2.06
CA LYS A 165 -10.70 -13.06 -3.23
C LYS A 165 -9.21 -12.81 -2.96
N ASN A 166 -8.85 -11.64 -2.44
CA ASN A 166 -7.46 -11.28 -2.18
C ASN A 166 -6.84 -12.14 -1.09
N LEU A 167 -7.59 -12.47 -0.03
CA LEU A 167 -7.12 -13.34 1.04
C LEU A 167 -6.90 -14.77 0.53
N ARG A 168 -7.80 -15.31 -0.30
CA ARG A 168 -7.60 -16.59 -0.99
C ARG A 168 -6.34 -16.56 -1.84
N LYS A 169 -6.17 -15.54 -2.68
CA LYS A 169 -4.95 -15.37 -3.49
C LYS A 169 -3.68 -15.26 -2.65
N LEU A 170 -3.71 -14.54 -1.52
CA LEU A 170 -2.57 -14.43 -0.61
C LEU A 170 -2.17 -15.81 -0.05
N LEU A 171 -3.15 -16.60 0.39
CA LEU A 171 -2.90 -17.98 0.84
C LEU A 171 -2.39 -18.84 -0.31
N MET A 172 -2.95 -18.74 -1.51
CA MET A 172 -2.50 -19.48 -2.69
C MET A 172 -1.06 -19.11 -3.12
N LEU A 173 -0.60 -17.89 -2.85
CA LEU A 173 0.80 -17.50 -3.06
C LEU A 173 1.76 -18.16 -2.05
N SER A 174 1.24 -18.53 -0.88
CA SER A 174 2.05 -19.19 0.14
C SER A 174 2.33 -20.65 -0.21
N VAL A 175 3.54 -21.11 0.09
CA VAL A 175 4.03 -22.44 -0.29
C VAL A 175 3.16 -23.57 0.26
N ASP A 176 2.64 -23.39 1.46
CA ASP A 176 1.85 -24.40 2.16
C ASP A 176 0.34 -24.04 2.19
N CYS A 177 -0.10 -23.05 1.40
CA CYS A 177 -1.48 -22.54 1.41
C CYS A 177 -1.99 -22.11 2.80
N ARG A 178 -1.06 -21.66 3.65
CA ARG A 178 -1.31 -21.25 5.03
C ARG A 178 -0.37 -20.14 5.46
N ILE A 179 -0.88 -19.25 6.30
CA ILE A 179 -0.14 -18.10 6.83
C ILE A 179 -0.53 -17.88 8.30
N PRO A 180 0.43 -17.64 9.21
CA PRO A 180 0.13 -17.23 10.58
C PRO A 180 -0.79 -16.00 10.63
N LEU A 181 -1.85 -16.04 11.46
CA LEU A 181 -2.81 -14.94 11.57
C LEU A 181 -2.16 -13.61 11.94
N VAL A 182 -1.17 -13.65 12.84
CA VAL A 182 -0.39 -12.46 13.26
C VAL A 182 0.30 -11.76 12.08
N LYS A 183 0.69 -12.51 11.03
CA LYS A 183 1.28 -11.90 9.82
C LYS A 183 0.22 -11.27 8.93
N ILE A 184 -0.97 -11.86 8.84
CA ILE A 184 -2.09 -11.27 8.10
C ILE A 184 -2.52 -9.96 8.78
N GLU A 185 -2.59 -9.95 10.12
CA GLU A 185 -2.87 -8.76 10.93
C GLU A 185 -1.87 -7.62 10.65
N LEU A 186 -0.59 -7.94 10.46
CA LEU A 186 0.46 -6.96 10.14
C LEU A 186 0.17 -6.14 8.85
N ILE A 187 -0.61 -6.70 7.92
CA ILE A 187 -1.01 -6.05 6.65
C ILE A 187 -2.53 -5.86 6.54
N GLU A 188 -3.27 -5.99 7.64
CA GLU A 188 -4.74 -5.95 7.69
C GLU A 188 -5.29 -4.71 6.97
N SER A 189 -4.77 -3.54 7.34
CA SER A 189 -5.18 -2.26 6.75
C SER A 189 -4.83 -2.14 5.26
N GLN A 190 -3.74 -2.76 4.81
CA GLN A 190 -3.35 -2.76 3.39
C GLN A 190 -4.20 -3.71 2.55
N LEU A 191 -4.80 -4.74 3.16
CA LEU A 191 -5.76 -5.63 2.50
C LEU A 191 -7.22 -5.19 2.66
N ALA A 192 -7.48 -4.08 3.37
CA ALA A 192 -8.82 -3.63 3.77
C ALA A 192 -9.61 -4.69 4.56
N LEU A 193 -8.92 -5.52 5.34
CA LEU A 193 -9.57 -6.45 6.24
C LEU A 193 -10.28 -5.68 7.38
N PRO A 194 -11.45 -6.15 7.84
CA PRO A 194 -12.07 -5.68 9.08
C PRO A 194 -11.15 -5.95 10.29
N ARG A 195 -11.20 -5.10 11.33
CA ARG A 195 -10.39 -5.27 12.57
C ARG A 195 -10.64 -6.60 13.29
N ASP A 196 -11.84 -7.13 13.12
CA ASP A 196 -12.34 -8.37 13.69
C ASP A 196 -12.51 -9.46 12.64
N PHE A 197 -11.78 -9.39 11.51
CA PHE A 197 -11.91 -10.34 10.40
C PHE A 197 -11.80 -11.81 10.84
N LYS A 198 -11.03 -12.10 11.89
CA LYS A 198 -10.91 -13.44 12.49
C LYS A 198 -12.22 -14.02 13.00
N ASN A 199 -13.06 -13.17 13.59
CA ASN A 199 -14.31 -13.57 14.23
C ASN A 199 -15.52 -13.32 13.32
N MET A 200 -15.42 -12.36 12.41
CA MET A 200 -16.54 -11.93 11.55
C MET A 200 -16.41 -12.38 10.10
N LEU A 201 -15.23 -12.29 9.50
CA LEU A 201 -15.05 -12.60 8.07
C LEU A 201 -14.74 -14.08 7.86
N ILE A 202 -13.76 -14.63 8.59
CA ILE A 202 -13.31 -16.02 8.42
C ILE A 202 -14.46 -17.01 8.64
N PRO A 203 -15.28 -16.91 9.70
CA PRO A 203 -16.37 -17.86 9.94
C PRO A 203 -17.52 -17.79 8.93
N LYS A 204 -17.66 -16.69 8.16
CA LYS A 204 -18.65 -16.58 7.08
C LYS A 204 -18.29 -17.43 5.86
N TYR A 205 -17.02 -17.80 5.71
CA TYR A 205 -16.49 -18.50 4.54
C TYR A 205 -15.75 -19.79 4.93
N PRO A 206 -16.39 -20.73 5.65
CA PRO A 206 -15.77 -21.98 6.10
C PRO A 206 -15.34 -22.89 4.93
N GLU A 207 -15.95 -22.73 3.76
CA GLU A 207 -15.59 -23.44 2.54
C GLU A 207 -14.23 -23.00 1.97
N PHE A 208 -13.78 -21.79 2.31
CA PHE A 208 -12.50 -21.26 1.85
C PHE A 208 -11.43 -21.28 2.94
N PHE A 209 -11.81 -21.03 4.19
CA PHE A 209 -10.86 -20.77 5.27
C PHE A 209 -11.08 -21.67 6.48
N SER A 210 -9.98 -22.14 7.05
CA SER A 210 -9.95 -22.72 8.38
C SER A 210 -8.81 -22.13 9.21
N VAL A 211 -8.99 -22.10 10.52
CA VAL A 211 -7.91 -21.73 11.45
C VAL A 211 -7.36 -23.01 12.06
N LYS A 212 -6.06 -23.24 11.92
CA LYS A 212 -5.37 -24.41 12.48
C LYS A 212 -4.22 -23.96 13.38
N ASN A 213 -4.15 -24.53 14.58
CA ASN A 213 -3.02 -24.32 15.47
C ASN A 213 -1.85 -25.20 15.03
N ILE A 214 -0.72 -24.59 14.68
CA ILE A 214 0.49 -25.27 14.26
C ILE A 214 1.62 -24.82 15.18
N ASN A 215 2.13 -25.75 16.00
CA ASN A 215 3.19 -25.48 16.97
C ASN A 215 2.87 -24.28 17.90
N GLY A 216 1.62 -24.18 18.36
CA GLY A 216 1.17 -23.08 19.22
C GLY A 216 0.85 -21.78 18.49
N VAL A 217 0.92 -21.75 17.15
CA VAL A 217 0.61 -20.56 16.34
C VAL A 217 -0.63 -20.80 15.51
N ASP A 218 -1.63 -19.94 15.67
CA ASP A 218 -2.84 -19.98 14.84
C ASP A 218 -2.53 -19.50 13.42
N CYS A 219 -2.76 -20.40 12.47
CA CYS A 219 -2.55 -20.17 11.06
C CYS A 219 -3.88 -20.22 10.32
N LEU A 220 -4.09 -19.25 9.43
CA LEU A 220 -5.17 -19.32 8.46
C LEU A 220 -4.74 -20.25 7.33
N GLN A 221 -5.55 -21.25 7.03
CA GLN A 221 -5.33 -22.21 5.95
C GLN A 221 -6.43 -22.06 4.89
N LEU A 222 -6.03 -22.21 3.62
CA LEU A 222 -6.95 -22.36 2.50
C LEU A 222 -7.41 -23.82 2.42
N GLU A 223 -8.71 -24.04 2.41
CA GLU A 223 -9.30 -25.39 2.31
C GLU A 223 -9.33 -25.90 0.87
N HIS A 224 -9.79 -25.07 -0.06
CA HIS A 224 -9.94 -25.44 -1.47
C HIS A 224 -9.12 -24.54 -2.39
N TRP A 225 -8.25 -25.16 -3.18
CA TRP A 225 -7.54 -24.49 -4.26
C TRP A 225 -8.50 -24.16 -5.40
N ASP A 226 -8.41 -22.92 -5.91
CA ASP A 226 -9.23 -22.45 -7.02
C ASP A 226 -8.35 -22.02 -8.19
N SER A 227 -8.33 -22.87 -9.22
CA SER A 227 -7.54 -22.63 -10.42
C SER A 227 -7.99 -21.38 -11.18
N GLY A 228 -9.24 -20.93 -11.03
CA GLY A 228 -9.74 -19.69 -11.63
C GLY A 228 -9.14 -18.44 -10.98
N LEU A 229 -8.68 -18.54 -9.73
CA LEU A 229 -7.96 -17.46 -9.04
C LEU A 229 -6.45 -17.47 -9.30
N ALA A 230 -5.90 -18.53 -9.88
CA ALA A 230 -4.48 -18.69 -10.15
C ALA A 230 -3.98 -17.88 -11.37
N ILE A 231 -4.57 -16.71 -11.60
CA ILE A 231 -4.24 -15.74 -12.64
C ILE A 231 -3.68 -14.50 -11.94
N THR A 232 -2.46 -14.12 -12.26
CA THR A 232 -1.79 -12.95 -11.67
C THR A 232 -2.37 -11.64 -12.21
N SER A 233 -2.26 -10.55 -11.47
CA SER A 233 -2.62 -9.20 -11.93
C SER A 233 -1.86 -8.82 -13.21
N ARG A 234 -0.62 -9.30 -13.39
CA ARG A 234 0.14 -9.17 -14.64
C ARG A 234 -0.58 -9.85 -15.81
N GLU A 235 -1.06 -11.08 -15.63
CA GLU A 235 -1.78 -11.84 -16.66
C GLU A 235 -3.16 -11.24 -16.94
N GLU A 236 -3.87 -10.77 -15.92
CA GLU A 236 -5.13 -10.03 -16.08
C GLU A 236 -4.91 -8.77 -16.94
N TRP A 237 -3.84 -8.01 -16.68
CA TRP A 237 -3.47 -6.84 -17.50
C TRP A 237 -3.14 -7.24 -18.95
N LEU A 238 -2.29 -8.25 -19.16
CA LEU A 238 -1.93 -8.74 -20.51
C LEU A 238 -3.15 -9.23 -21.30
N SER A 239 -4.15 -9.79 -20.60
CA SER A 239 -5.43 -10.20 -21.21
C SER A 239 -6.23 -9.01 -21.71
N ARG A 240 -6.31 -7.93 -20.92
CA ARG A 240 -6.99 -6.68 -21.29
C ARG A 240 -6.31 -6.00 -22.49
N GLU A 241 -5.00 -6.09 -22.59
CA GLU A 241 -4.21 -5.57 -23.74
C GLU A 241 -4.27 -6.49 -24.98
N GLY A 242 -4.99 -7.62 -24.92
CA GLY A 242 -5.16 -8.56 -26.04
C GLY A 242 -3.90 -9.38 -26.39
N VAL A 243 -2.90 -9.41 -25.51
CA VAL A 243 -1.59 -10.05 -25.77
C VAL A 243 -1.70 -11.57 -25.78
N LEU A 244 -2.50 -12.16 -24.87
CA LEU A 244 -2.66 -13.61 -24.76
C LEU A 244 -3.46 -14.25 -25.91
N MET A 245 -4.13 -13.45 -26.73
CA MET A 245 -4.92 -13.91 -27.88
C MET A 245 -4.13 -13.88 -29.20
N GLN A 246 -2.90 -13.36 -29.21
CA GLN A 246 -2.07 -13.36 -30.41
C GLN A 246 -1.47 -14.74 -30.65
N LYS A 247 -1.95 -15.44 -31.69
CA LYS A 247 -1.35 -16.69 -32.19
C LYS A 247 0.14 -16.48 -32.48
N SER A 248 0.92 -17.54 -32.25
CA SER A 248 2.39 -17.64 -32.30
C SER A 248 3.07 -17.34 -33.66
N GLY A 249 2.44 -16.58 -34.56
CA GLY A 249 2.93 -16.25 -35.90
C GLY A 249 2.99 -14.76 -36.25
N SER A 250 2.62 -13.86 -35.36
CA SER A 250 2.47 -12.43 -35.68
C SER A 250 3.70 -11.61 -35.27
N LYS A 251 4.30 -10.89 -36.23
CA LYS A 251 5.35 -9.83 -36.16
C LYS A 251 6.24 -9.83 -34.89
N LYS A 252 7.57 -9.90 -35.07
CA LYS A 252 8.58 -9.59 -34.02
C LYS A 252 8.21 -8.26 -33.31
N VAL A 253 7.51 -8.34 -32.19
CA VAL A 253 7.23 -7.18 -31.33
C VAL A 253 8.58 -6.74 -30.78
N ARG A 254 9.07 -5.59 -31.27
CA ARG A 254 10.31 -4.99 -30.78
C ARG A 254 10.02 -4.36 -29.42
N ILE A 255 10.98 -4.45 -28.51
CA ILE A 255 10.92 -3.66 -27.27
C ILE A 255 10.86 -2.17 -27.65
N SER A 256 9.98 -1.42 -27.02
CA SER A 256 9.94 0.03 -27.17
C SER A 256 11.12 0.67 -26.44
N ASN A 257 11.46 1.91 -26.80
CA ASN A 257 12.64 2.62 -26.27
C ASN A 257 12.57 2.86 -24.75
N ASP A 258 11.39 2.72 -24.16
CA ASP A 258 11.10 2.79 -22.72
C ASP A 258 11.27 1.43 -21.99
N GLY A 259 11.67 0.38 -22.71
CA GLY A 259 11.88 -0.96 -22.14
C GLY A 259 10.61 -1.82 -22.01
N ASN A 260 9.48 -1.36 -22.54
CA ASN A 260 8.24 -2.13 -22.57
C ASN A 260 8.20 -3.12 -23.75
N TYR A 261 7.62 -4.29 -23.49
CA TYR A 261 7.46 -5.37 -24.47
C TYR A 261 6.11 -6.02 -24.21
N LEU A 262 5.30 -6.19 -25.26
CA LEU A 262 4.00 -6.86 -25.15
C LEU A 262 4.19 -8.34 -25.48
N GLY A 263 4.42 -9.14 -24.44
CA GLY A 263 4.50 -10.59 -24.54
C GLY A 263 3.98 -11.28 -23.28
N PRO A 264 3.75 -12.61 -23.33
CA PRO A 264 3.02 -13.36 -22.29
C PRO A 264 3.70 -13.35 -20.91
N PHE A 265 5.00 -13.07 -20.86
CA PHE A 265 5.79 -13.05 -19.62
C PHE A 265 6.28 -11.65 -19.24
N ALA A 266 5.79 -10.62 -19.93
CA ALA A 266 6.28 -9.27 -19.76
C ALA A 266 5.62 -8.57 -18.57
N PHE A 267 6.40 -7.74 -17.89
CA PHE A 267 5.91 -6.80 -16.88
C PHE A 267 5.88 -5.40 -17.46
N ARG A 268 4.90 -4.59 -17.05
CA ARG A 268 4.87 -3.18 -17.43
C ARG A 268 5.97 -2.44 -16.68
N MET A 269 6.86 -1.81 -17.44
CA MET A 269 7.99 -1.04 -16.94
C MET A 269 7.66 0.44 -16.98
N LYS A 270 7.99 1.16 -15.91
CA LYS A 270 8.01 2.62 -15.86
C LYS A 270 9.36 3.04 -15.33
N TYR A 271 10.10 3.87 -16.05
CA TYR A 271 11.38 4.43 -15.58
C TYR A 271 11.23 5.92 -15.26
N PRO A 272 11.99 6.47 -14.28
CA PRO A 272 11.89 7.89 -13.93
C PRO A 272 12.42 8.79 -15.06
N ALA A 273 11.96 10.04 -15.12
CA ALA A 273 12.23 11.01 -16.21
C ALA A 273 13.72 11.35 -16.47
N GLY A 274 14.65 10.90 -15.62
CA GLY A 274 16.10 11.03 -15.82
C GLY A 274 16.84 9.73 -16.14
N PHE A 275 16.14 8.60 -16.18
CA PHE A 275 16.76 7.31 -16.47
C PHE A 275 17.01 7.16 -17.96
N ARG A 276 18.29 7.14 -18.35
CA ARG A 276 18.72 6.98 -19.74
C ARG A 276 19.38 5.62 -19.91
N PRO A 277 18.62 4.55 -20.23
CA PRO A 277 19.20 3.24 -20.44
C PRO A 277 20.09 3.22 -21.68
N ASN A 278 21.23 2.55 -21.58
CA ASN A 278 22.05 2.29 -22.77
C ASN A 278 21.52 1.07 -23.54
N VAL A 279 22.04 0.88 -24.76
CA VAL A 279 21.59 -0.22 -25.65
C VAL A 279 21.83 -1.60 -25.03
N SER A 280 22.91 -1.80 -24.27
CA SER A 280 23.19 -3.08 -23.61
C SER A 280 22.19 -3.39 -22.52
N PHE A 281 21.80 -2.39 -21.73
CA PHE A 281 20.73 -2.51 -20.73
C PHE A 281 19.39 -2.86 -21.39
N LEU A 282 18.99 -2.15 -22.45
CA LEU A 282 17.72 -2.45 -23.14
C LEU A 282 17.70 -3.87 -23.71
N LYS A 283 18.82 -4.37 -24.24
CA LYS A 283 18.95 -5.77 -24.68
C LYS A 283 18.84 -6.76 -23.50
N GLU A 284 19.35 -6.42 -22.32
CA GLU A 284 19.19 -7.25 -21.12
C GLU A 284 17.72 -7.28 -20.67
N VAL A 285 17.06 -6.11 -20.63
CA VAL A 285 15.63 -6.00 -20.29
C VAL A 285 14.78 -6.77 -21.30
N GLU A 286 15.06 -6.66 -22.60
CA GLU A 286 14.33 -7.40 -23.64
C GLU A 286 14.43 -8.92 -23.44
N ARG A 287 15.64 -9.44 -23.22
CA ARG A 287 15.84 -10.87 -22.93
C ARG A 287 15.09 -11.28 -21.66
N TRP A 288 15.14 -10.44 -20.62
CA TRP A 288 14.43 -10.70 -19.36
C TRP A 288 12.91 -10.65 -19.53
N GLN A 289 12.35 -9.72 -20.30
CA GLN A 289 10.91 -9.61 -20.56
C GLN A 289 10.39 -10.83 -21.35
N LYS A 290 11.16 -11.31 -22.33
CA LYS A 290 10.81 -12.49 -23.17
C LYS A 290 10.95 -13.83 -22.44
N MET A 291 11.77 -13.88 -21.40
CA MET A 291 12.03 -15.10 -20.63
C MET A 291 10.73 -15.64 -19.99
N ASP A 292 10.45 -16.91 -20.20
CA ASP A 292 9.38 -17.62 -19.50
C ASP A 292 9.73 -17.81 -18.02
N PHE A 293 8.72 -17.97 -17.17
CA PHE A 293 8.94 -18.30 -15.77
C PHE A 293 7.72 -19.00 -15.20
N PRO A 294 7.88 -19.86 -14.17
CA PRO A 294 6.76 -20.54 -13.54
C PRO A 294 5.82 -19.53 -12.88
N SER A 295 4.52 -19.81 -12.91
CA SER A 295 3.52 -18.94 -12.27
C SER A 295 3.83 -18.72 -10.78
N PRO A 296 3.58 -17.52 -10.24
CA PRO A 296 3.61 -17.26 -8.80
C PRO A 296 2.74 -18.22 -7.97
N TYR A 297 1.66 -18.74 -8.55
CA TYR A 297 0.76 -19.71 -7.91
C TYR A 297 1.22 -21.17 -8.02
N CYS A 298 2.27 -21.47 -8.80
CA CYS A 298 2.89 -22.79 -8.76
C CYS A 298 3.71 -22.94 -7.47
N ASN A 299 3.72 -24.15 -6.90
CA ASN A 299 4.46 -24.42 -5.66
C ASN A 299 5.96 -24.11 -5.82
N ALA A 300 6.47 -23.19 -4.98
CA ALA A 300 7.84 -22.69 -5.07
C ALA A 300 8.90 -23.77 -4.83
N ARG A 301 8.61 -24.82 -4.05
CA ARG A 301 9.56 -25.91 -3.75
C ARG A 301 9.95 -26.72 -4.99
N ARG A 302 9.16 -26.65 -6.06
CA ARG A 302 9.42 -27.33 -7.34
C ARG A 302 10.33 -26.53 -8.27
N VAL A 303 10.71 -25.32 -7.88
CA VAL A 303 11.50 -24.38 -8.70
C VAL A 303 12.92 -24.32 -8.15
N GLU A 304 13.91 -24.61 -8.99
CA GLU A 304 15.31 -24.59 -8.59
C GLU A 304 15.79 -23.15 -8.33
N THR A 305 16.23 -22.86 -7.10
CA THR A 305 16.58 -21.50 -6.64
C THR A 305 17.76 -20.87 -7.41
N SER A 306 18.61 -21.69 -8.04
CA SER A 306 19.77 -21.25 -8.83
C SER A 306 19.38 -20.65 -10.19
N ASP A 307 18.18 -20.95 -10.69
CA ASP A 307 17.74 -20.59 -12.03
C ASP A 307 17.42 -19.08 -12.16
N THR A 308 17.78 -18.53 -13.32
CA THR A 308 17.25 -17.26 -13.83
C THR A 308 15.72 -17.17 -13.79
N LYS A 309 14.99 -18.25 -14.14
CA LYS A 309 13.53 -18.26 -14.11
C LYS A 309 12.98 -18.16 -12.70
N ALA A 310 13.62 -18.80 -11.72
CA ALA A 310 13.27 -18.68 -10.31
C ALA A 310 13.36 -17.23 -9.82
N ARG A 311 14.41 -16.51 -10.22
CA ARG A 311 14.56 -15.07 -9.91
C ARG A 311 13.47 -14.21 -10.56
N LYS A 312 13.06 -14.52 -11.79
CA LYS A 312 11.93 -13.84 -12.44
C LYS A 312 10.59 -14.17 -11.76
N ARG A 313 10.39 -15.41 -11.32
CA ARG A 313 9.22 -15.81 -10.51
C ARG A 313 9.11 -15.02 -9.21
N VAL A 314 10.22 -14.80 -8.50
CA VAL A 314 10.21 -13.94 -7.28
C VAL A 314 9.67 -12.55 -7.61
N VAL A 315 10.07 -11.94 -8.72
CA VAL A 315 9.50 -10.65 -9.17
C VAL A 315 8.00 -10.75 -9.39
N GLY A 316 7.53 -11.84 -9.99
CA GLY A 316 6.10 -12.13 -10.13
C GLY A 316 5.35 -12.26 -8.80
N VAL A 317 5.94 -12.92 -7.80
CA VAL A 317 5.36 -13.05 -6.45
C VAL A 317 5.30 -11.69 -5.75
N LEU A 318 6.35 -10.88 -5.84
CA LEU A 318 6.37 -9.54 -5.24
C LEU A 318 5.38 -8.59 -5.92
N HIS A 319 5.26 -8.70 -7.24
CA HIS A 319 4.28 -7.96 -8.04
C HIS A 319 2.86 -8.33 -7.62
N GLU A 320 2.55 -9.62 -7.52
CA GLU A 320 1.24 -10.09 -7.10
C GLU A 320 0.94 -9.71 -5.64
N LEU A 321 1.89 -9.87 -4.72
CA LEU A 321 1.69 -9.50 -3.31
C LEU A 321 1.33 -8.01 -3.19
N LEU A 322 2.05 -7.13 -3.88
CA LEU A 322 1.72 -5.71 -3.90
C LEU A 322 0.37 -5.46 -4.59
N SER A 323 0.03 -6.21 -5.65
CA SER A 323 -1.24 -6.04 -6.35
C SER A 323 -2.46 -6.42 -5.49
N LEU A 324 -2.30 -7.24 -4.46
CA LEU A 324 -3.37 -7.52 -3.49
C LEU A 324 -3.67 -6.36 -2.53
N ALA A 325 -2.67 -5.49 -2.27
CA ALA A 325 -2.86 -4.33 -1.40
C ALA A 325 -3.78 -3.29 -2.08
N ILE A 326 -4.63 -2.62 -1.30
CA ILE A 326 -5.58 -1.62 -1.81
C ILE A 326 -4.87 -0.41 -2.42
N GLU A 327 -3.75 0.02 -1.82
CA GLU A 327 -2.89 1.10 -2.33
C GLU A 327 -1.76 0.56 -3.23
N LYS A 328 -1.71 -0.75 -3.55
CA LYS A 328 -0.60 -1.34 -4.34
C LYS A 328 0.80 -1.05 -3.75
N ARG A 329 0.86 -1.02 -2.41
CA ARG A 329 2.00 -0.59 -1.60
C ARG A 329 2.08 -1.37 -0.30
N LEU A 330 3.28 -1.77 0.09
CA LEU A 330 3.64 -2.37 1.38
C LEU A 330 5.00 -1.81 1.83
N THR A 331 5.38 -1.99 3.10
CA THR A 331 6.76 -1.72 3.53
C THR A 331 7.67 -2.94 3.32
N CYS A 332 8.98 -2.71 3.23
CA CYS A 332 9.97 -3.79 3.21
C CYS A 332 9.80 -4.71 4.43
N ALA A 333 9.57 -4.14 5.62
CA ALA A 333 9.38 -4.91 6.85
C ALA A 333 8.12 -5.80 6.78
N GLN A 334 7.02 -5.27 6.26
CA GLN A 334 5.81 -6.05 6.03
C GLN A 334 6.07 -7.20 5.05
N MET A 335 6.75 -6.94 3.93
CA MET A 335 7.05 -7.98 2.93
C MET A 335 8.02 -9.03 3.46
N ASP A 336 9.07 -8.63 4.17
CA ASP A 336 10.06 -9.52 4.79
C ASP A 336 9.42 -10.46 5.83
N ALA A 337 8.36 -10.02 6.52
CA ALA A 337 7.63 -10.85 7.47
C ALA A 337 7.02 -12.10 6.82
N PHE A 338 6.69 -12.06 5.53
CA PHE A 338 6.18 -13.21 4.75
C PHE A 338 7.28 -14.01 4.05
N GLY A 339 8.55 -13.75 4.35
CA GLY A 339 9.67 -14.32 3.59
C GLY A 339 9.68 -15.84 3.54
N LYS A 340 9.30 -16.51 4.63
CA LYS A 340 9.21 -17.98 4.70
C LYS A 340 8.01 -18.51 3.90
N GLU A 341 6.84 -17.92 4.12
CA GLU A 341 5.57 -18.36 3.53
C GLU A 341 5.56 -18.18 2.01
N LEU A 342 6.12 -17.07 1.51
CA LEU A 342 6.14 -16.74 0.07
C LEU A 342 7.46 -17.12 -0.62
N PHE A 343 8.39 -17.74 0.10
CA PHE A 343 9.71 -18.14 -0.41
C PHE A 343 10.52 -16.96 -0.99
N LEU A 344 10.51 -15.83 -0.28
CA LEU A 344 11.20 -14.60 -0.70
C LEU A 344 12.71 -14.65 -0.40
N PRO A 345 13.54 -13.95 -1.20
CA PRO A 345 14.97 -13.90 -0.97
C PRO A 345 15.31 -13.10 0.30
N SER A 346 16.31 -13.56 1.06
CA SER A 346 16.82 -12.85 2.25
C SER A 346 17.35 -11.44 1.98
N ARG A 347 17.70 -11.13 0.71
CA ARG A 347 18.14 -9.82 0.25
C ARG A 347 17.03 -9.11 -0.54
N LEU A 348 15.83 -9.02 0.05
CA LEU A 348 14.63 -8.47 -0.61
C LEU A 348 14.86 -7.07 -1.20
N VAL A 349 15.45 -6.15 -0.43
CA VAL A 349 15.71 -4.77 -0.87
C VAL A 349 16.60 -4.73 -2.12
N LEU A 350 17.62 -5.59 -2.21
CA LEU A 350 18.47 -5.66 -3.41
C LEU A 350 17.72 -6.22 -4.62
N CYS A 351 16.77 -7.13 -4.41
CA CYS A 351 15.88 -7.60 -5.46
C CYS A 351 15.01 -6.44 -5.98
N LEU A 352 14.34 -5.72 -5.09
CA LEU A 352 13.48 -4.58 -5.43
C LEU A 352 14.24 -3.48 -6.18
N ILE A 353 15.44 -3.10 -5.72
CA ILE A 353 16.29 -2.11 -6.39
C ILE A 353 16.73 -2.59 -7.79
N LYS A 354 17.04 -3.87 -7.95
CA LYS A 354 17.42 -4.43 -9.25
C LYS A 354 16.30 -4.27 -10.29
N TYR A 355 15.03 -4.39 -9.86
CA TYR A 355 13.85 -4.29 -10.71
C TYR A 355 13.14 -2.93 -10.56
N GLN A 356 13.91 -1.84 -10.53
CA GLN A 356 13.43 -0.45 -10.37
C GLN A 356 12.47 0.06 -11.48
N GLY A 357 12.33 -0.69 -12.58
CA GLY A 357 11.32 -0.43 -13.61
C GLY A 357 9.91 -0.84 -13.17
N ILE A 358 9.79 -1.76 -12.20
CA ILE A 358 8.53 -2.29 -11.68
C ILE A 358 8.25 -1.74 -10.28
N PHE A 359 9.29 -1.73 -9.43
CA PHE A 359 9.16 -1.35 -8.03
C PHE A 359 9.83 -0.02 -7.74
N TYR A 360 9.29 0.72 -6.77
CA TYR A 360 9.94 1.91 -6.23
C TYR A 360 9.92 1.87 -4.69
N ILE A 361 11.10 2.03 -4.09
CA ILE A 361 11.30 2.13 -2.65
C ILE A 361 11.53 3.60 -2.27
N THR A 362 10.85 4.06 -1.24
CA THR A 362 11.06 5.37 -0.62
C THR A 362 11.12 5.29 0.90
N ASN A 363 11.86 6.21 1.50
CA ASN A 363 11.87 6.43 2.94
C ASN A 363 11.04 7.66 3.35
N LYS A 364 10.33 8.26 2.41
CA LYS A 364 9.49 9.43 2.67
C LYS A 364 8.18 9.00 3.30
N GLY A 365 7.83 9.60 4.44
CA GLY A 365 6.70 9.17 5.25
C GLY A 365 7.03 7.90 6.01
N GLU A 366 6.51 6.76 5.56
CA GLU A 366 6.76 5.46 6.17
C GLU A 366 8.02 4.83 5.56
N ARG A 367 9.02 4.53 6.42
CA ARG A 367 10.35 4.06 5.99
C ARG A 367 10.25 2.74 5.23
N GLY A 368 10.97 2.64 4.12
CA GLY A 368 10.99 1.43 3.30
C GLY A 368 9.66 1.13 2.62
N SER A 369 8.86 2.13 2.29
CA SER A 369 7.63 1.95 1.50
C SER A 369 7.99 1.51 0.08
N VAL A 370 7.41 0.39 -0.37
CA VAL A 370 7.59 -0.21 -1.69
C VAL A 370 6.28 -0.07 -2.48
N PHE A 371 6.37 0.56 -3.64
CA PHE A 371 5.28 0.82 -4.56
C PHE A 371 5.38 -0.08 -5.78
N LEU A 372 4.24 -0.54 -6.27
CA LEU A 372 4.10 -1.04 -7.63
C LEU A 372 3.92 0.15 -8.59
N LYS A 373 4.90 0.42 -9.44
CA LYS A 373 4.93 1.67 -10.24
C LYS A 373 3.81 1.75 -11.27
N GLU A 374 3.45 0.63 -11.88
CA GLU A 374 2.40 0.58 -12.90
C GLU A 374 1.04 1.05 -12.38
N ALA A 375 0.77 0.84 -11.09
CA ALA A 375 -0.49 1.16 -10.42
C ALA A 375 -0.74 2.66 -10.22
N TYR A 376 0.26 3.50 -10.46
CA TYR A 376 0.16 4.95 -10.28
C TYR A 376 0.37 5.70 -11.59
N ASP A 377 -0.39 6.77 -11.79
CA ASP A 377 -0.21 7.69 -12.90
C ASP A 377 0.88 8.75 -12.61
N GLU A 378 1.15 9.59 -13.61
CA GLU A 378 2.11 10.69 -13.50
C GLU A 378 1.66 11.78 -12.53
N SER A 379 0.35 11.86 -12.26
CA SER A 379 -0.26 12.80 -11.32
C SER A 379 -0.26 12.31 -9.88
N SER A 380 0.44 11.20 -9.59
CA SER A 380 0.51 10.58 -8.25
C SER A 380 -0.82 10.02 -7.75
N ASN A 381 -1.75 9.67 -8.65
CA ASN A 381 -2.99 9.00 -8.31
C ASN A 381 -2.88 7.49 -8.56
N LEU A 382 -3.56 6.72 -7.72
CA LEU A 382 -3.77 5.29 -7.95
C LEU A 382 -4.76 5.13 -9.12
N VAL A 383 -4.37 4.35 -10.14
CA VAL A 383 -5.14 4.14 -11.37
C VAL A 383 -6.44 3.41 -11.09
N ASP A 384 -6.35 2.27 -10.39
CA ASP A 384 -7.50 1.42 -10.05
C ASP A 384 -7.80 1.52 -8.55
N LYS A 385 -8.86 2.27 -8.20
CA LYS A 385 -9.30 2.44 -6.80
C LYS A 385 -10.40 1.44 -6.47
N CYS A 386 -10.26 0.78 -5.32
CA CYS A 386 -11.33 -0.07 -4.78
C CYS A 386 -12.47 0.78 -4.20
N PRO A 387 -13.69 0.23 -4.03
CA PRO A 387 -14.84 0.94 -3.46
C PRO A 387 -14.54 1.73 -2.18
N LEU A 388 -13.75 1.17 -1.28
CA LEU A 388 -13.37 1.84 -0.03
C LEU A 388 -12.49 3.08 -0.25
N LEU A 389 -11.55 3.05 -1.21
CA LEU A 389 -10.73 4.21 -1.54
C LEU A 389 -11.55 5.30 -2.23
N VAL A 390 -12.49 4.92 -3.11
CA VAL A 390 -13.42 5.87 -3.75
C VAL A 390 -14.29 6.57 -2.70
N PHE A 391 -14.81 5.81 -1.73
CA PHE A 391 -15.54 6.38 -0.60
C PHE A 391 -14.66 7.34 0.23
N ASN A 392 -13.43 6.96 0.53
CA ASN A 392 -12.50 7.80 1.30
C ASN A 392 -12.21 9.12 0.57
N ASP A 393 -12.02 9.09 -0.74
CA ASP A 393 -11.83 10.29 -1.55
C ASP A 393 -13.06 11.19 -1.48
N LYS A 394 -14.26 10.62 -1.69
CA LYS A 394 -15.54 11.34 -1.57
C LYS A 394 -15.71 12.01 -0.21
N PHE A 395 -15.32 11.34 0.87
CA PHE A 395 -15.37 11.92 2.21
C PHE A 395 -14.36 13.08 2.37
N VAL A 396 -13.13 12.92 1.88
CA VAL A 396 -12.07 13.95 1.98
C VAL A 396 -12.35 15.16 1.09
N GLU A 397 -13.05 15.01 -0.02
CA GLU A 397 -13.49 16.11 -0.88
C GLU A 397 -14.39 17.13 -0.16
N LEU A 398 -15.05 16.73 0.94
CA LEU A 398 -15.83 17.63 1.80
C LEU A 398 -14.99 18.74 2.45
N CYS A 399 -13.65 18.64 2.45
CA CYS A 399 -12.76 19.70 2.93
C CYS A 399 -12.93 21.05 2.20
N GLY A 400 -13.56 21.07 1.03
CA GLY A 400 -13.63 22.26 0.18
C GLY A 400 -12.30 22.51 -0.54
N ARG A 401 -12.37 22.88 -1.82
CA ARG A 401 -11.23 23.03 -2.73
C ARG A 401 -10.35 24.22 -2.33
N THR A 402 -9.20 23.94 -1.73
CA THR A 402 -7.94 24.65 -2.03
C THR A 402 -6.91 23.61 -2.48
N ASN A 403 -7.20 22.95 -3.60
CA ASN A 403 -6.17 22.40 -4.49
C ASN A 403 -6.82 22.13 -5.85
N THR A 404 -6.24 22.80 -6.84
CA THR A 404 -6.47 22.70 -8.27
C THR A 404 -6.31 21.25 -8.76
N SER A 405 -7.04 20.94 -9.84
CA SER A 405 -7.00 19.71 -10.64
C SER A 405 -7.41 18.41 -9.95
N LEU A 406 -8.71 18.25 -9.68
CA LEU A 406 -9.39 16.95 -9.74
C LEU A 406 -10.73 17.15 -10.46
N CYS A 407 -10.91 16.36 -11.52
CA CYS A 407 -12.10 16.23 -12.38
C CYS A 407 -12.16 17.16 -13.61
N SER A 408 -11.58 16.69 -14.72
CA SER A 408 -12.15 16.88 -16.05
C SER A 408 -11.83 15.65 -16.91
N GLN A 409 -12.80 14.73 -16.99
CA GLN A 409 -13.19 14.01 -18.21
C GLN A 409 -14.24 12.95 -17.85
N ALA A 410 -15.50 13.38 -17.73
CA ALA A 410 -16.63 12.56 -18.12
C ALA A 410 -16.98 12.99 -19.55
N ALA A 411 -16.40 12.32 -20.54
CA ALA A 411 -16.78 12.50 -21.94
C ALA A 411 -17.99 11.59 -22.22
N TYR A 412 -19.18 12.17 -22.30
CA TYR A 412 -20.31 11.53 -22.98
C TYR A 412 -20.11 11.63 -24.50
N PRO A 413 -20.38 10.56 -25.27
CA PRO A 413 -20.29 10.61 -26.72
C PRO A 413 -21.42 11.48 -27.30
N ARG A 414 -21.06 12.46 -28.14
CA ARG A 414 -22.01 13.20 -28.97
C ARG A 414 -22.52 12.27 -30.08
N SER A 415 -23.82 12.12 -30.17
CA SER A 415 -24.54 11.57 -31.32
C SER A 415 -24.35 12.46 -32.56
N PRO A 416 -24.32 11.88 -33.78
CA PRO A 416 -24.10 12.64 -35.01
C PRO A 416 -25.37 13.39 -35.44
N SER A 417 -25.24 14.69 -35.67
CA SER A 417 -26.26 15.49 -36.33
C SER A 417 -26.18 15.29 -37.85
N ARG A 418 -27.29 14.86 -38.43
CA ARG A 418 -27.58 14.93 -39.87
C ARG A 418 -27.61 16.39 -40.34
N SER A 419 -26.94 16.66 -41.46
CA SER A 419 -27.40 17.48 -42.58
C SER A 419 -26.43 17.30 -43.73
#